data_AF-A0A9D0TES4-F1
#
_entry.id   AF-A0A9D0TES4-F1
#
_cell.length_a   1.000
_cell.length_b   1.000
_cell.length_c   1.000
_cell.angle_alpha   90.00
_cell.angle_beta   90.00
_cell.angle_gamma   90.00
#
_symmetry.space_group_name_H-M   'P 1'
#
loop_
_entity.id
_entity.type
_entity.pdbx_description
1 polymer ?
#
loop_
_entity_poly.entity_id
_entity_poly.type
_entity_poly.pdbx_seq_one_letter_code
_entity_poly.pdbx_strand_id
1 'polypeptide(L)'
;MLVVSISEEADDTGVTDPIDEADVFRLSLFTGLKPGTGSGANRITDYLAHHIARMPGDLRSHVQRINMHLAIQDAGGLYGALLDLFIVLNDGGLALRKRILDSARPVLKLPMYQAMNAVLERGIDATDRMPLSRTSMLSKGLQASNRLVSRTDNAATTTRDLLQEAREHIEYGQIELARDLLEQGVLENPERVELQQDLLEIYASTRDRERFSVMRRRLDAKNVAAGEAWSALETILEEDG
;
A
#
# COMPACT_ATOMS: atom_id res chain seq x y z
N MET A 1 -78.55 -3.02 -24.48
CA MET A 1 -77.65 -3.13 -25.65
C MET A 1 -77.02 -1.75 -25.87
N LEU A 2 -75.86 -1.49 -25.25
CA LEU A 2 -74.94 -0.36 -25.49
C LEU A 2 -73.77 -0.52 -24.48
N VAL A 3 -72.57 -0.96 -24.91
CA VAL A 3 -71.32 -0.20 -25.20
C VAL A 3 -70.26 -0.33 -24.09
N VAL A 4 -69.22 -1.11 -24.43
CA VAL A 4 -67.76 -0.96 -24.23
C VAL A 4 -67.25 0.12 -23.27
N SER A 5 -66.34 -0.26 -22.37
CA SER A 5 -65.02 0.40 -22.14
C SER A 5 -64.08 -0.52 -21.37
N ILE A 6 -62.93 -0.81 -21.98
CA ILE A 6 -61.75 -1.42 -21.37
C ILE A 6 -60.80 -0.23 -21.09
N SER A 7 -60.33 -0.10 -19.86
CA SER A 7 -59.18 0.75 -19.52
C SER A 7 -58.23 -0.03 -18.63
N GLU A 8 -57.03 -0.16 -19.16
CA GLU A 8 -55.78 -0.59 -18.55
C GLU A 8 -55.15 0.64 -17.87
N GLU A 9 -54.74 0.54 -16.60
CA GLU A 9 -53.62 1.32 -16.08
C GLU A 9 -53.07 0.67 -14.80
N ALA A 10 -51.77 0.44 -14.83
CA ALA A 10 -50.96 0.05 -13.69
C ALA A 10 -50.79 1.25 -12.76
N ASP A 11 -50.77 1.02 -11.44
CA ASP A 11 -49.98 1.88 -10.57
C ASP A 11 -49.40 1.12 -9.38
N ASP A 12 -48.08 1.07 -9.39
CA ASP A 12 -47.16 0.65 -8.34
C ASP A 12 -47.06 1.80 -7.33
N THR A 13 -47.77 1.67 -6.22
CA THR A 13 -47.61 2.61 -5.10
C THR A 13 -46.95 1.90 -3.94
N GLY A 14 -45.64 2.12 -3.86
CA GLY A 14 -44.77 1.72 -2.77
C GLY A 14 -45.35 2.13 -1.40
N VAL A 15 -45.69 1.13 -0.61
CA VAL A 15 -46.02 1.28 0.80
C VAL A 15 -44.71 1.58 1.54
N THR A 16 -44.60 2.83 1.99
CA THR A 16 -43.60 3.25 2.98
C THR A 16 -44.11 2.81 4.34
N ASP A 17 -43.64 1.66 4.82
CA ASP A 17 -43.84 1.31 6.22
C ASP A 17 -43.05 2.28 7.12
N PRO A 18 -43.66 2.86 8.15
CA PRO A 18 -42.97 3.69 9.11
C PRO A 18 -42.07 2.79 9.95
N ILE A 19 -40.77 3.03 9.90
CA ILE A 19 -39.82 2.36 10.81
C ILE A 19 -40.11 2.89 12.21
N ASP A 20 -40.66 2.02 13.05
CA ASP A 20 -40.90 2.27 14.46
C ASP A 20 -39.56 2.58 15.16
N GLU A 21 -39.42 3.78 15.71
CA GLU A 21 -38.20 4.26 16.40
C GLU A 21 -37.81 3.34 17.58
N ALA A 22 -38.72 2.51 18.07
CA ALA A 22 -38.46 1.54 19.14
C ALA A 22 -37.55 0.36 18.73
N ASP A 23 -37.47 0.03 17.43
CA ASP A 23 -36.68 -1.12 16.95
C ASP A 23 -35.20 -0.81 16.68
N VAL A 24 -34.81 0.48 16.70
CA VAL A 24 -33.41 0.89 16.54
C VAL A 24 -32.57 0.62 17.81
N PHE A 25 -33.22 0.41 18.96
CA PHE A 25 -32.54 0.43 20.28
C PHE A 25 -32.53 -0.86 21.08
N ARG A 26 -32.74 -2.03 20.46
CA ARG A 26 -32.49 -3.33 21.11
C ARG A 26 -31.45 -4.16 20.37
N LEU A 27 -30.18 -3.92 20.70
CA LEU A 27 -29.17 -4.97 20.54
C LEU A 27 -28.85 -5.55 21.91
N SER A 28 -29.56 -6.63 22.18
CA SER A 28 -29.18 -7.68 23.11
C SER A 28 -27.69 -8.01 22.95
N LEU A 29 -26.98 -7.97 24.06
CA LEU A 29 -25.67 -8.59 24.18
C LEU A 29 -25.82 -10.07 23.80
N PHE A 30 -25.01 -10.52 22.84
CA PHE A 30 -24.81 -11.93 22.47
C PHE A 30 -26.07 -12.71 22.08
N THR A 31 -26.47 -12.66 20.79
CA THR A 31 -26.72 -13.87 19.99
C THR A 31 -27.00 -13.51 18.52
N GLY A 32 -26.16 -14.03 17.63
CA GLY A 32 -26.49 -14.37 16.24
C GLY A 32 -27.33 -13.38 15.42
N LEU A 33 -26.76 -12.24 15.04
CA LEU A 33 -27.22 -11.50 13.86
C LEU A 33 -26.08 -11.46 12.86
N LYS A 34 -26.15 -12.31 11.83
CA LYS A 34 -25.41 -12.11 10.59
C LYS A 34 -26.17 -11.03 9.82
N PRO A 35 -25.66 -9.79 9.70
CA PRO A 35 -26.31 -8.81 8.84
C PRO A 35 -26.25 -9.32 7.40
N GLY A 36 -27.41 -9.39 6.76
CA GLY A 36 -27.54 -9.75 5.36
C GLY A 36 -26.67 -8.86 4.48
N THR A 37 -26.12 -9.48 3.44
CA THR A 37 -25.15 -8.96 2.48
C THR A 37 -25.47 -7.55 1.98
N GLY A 38 -24.53 -6.62 2.17
CA GLY A 38 -24.26 -5.47 1.29
C GLY A 38 -24.96 -4.15 1.62
N SER A 39 -26.30 -4.11 1.72
CA SER A 39 -27.01 -2.81 1.70
C SER A 39 -27.36 -2.27 3.09
N GLY A 40 -27.86 -3.12 4.01
CA GLY A 40 -28.27 -2.69 5.34
C GLY A 40 -27.11 -2.36 6.28
N ALA A 41 -26.03 -3.17 6.22
CA ALA A 41 -24.85 -2.95 7.06
C ALA A 41 -24.16 -1.60 6.76
N ASN A 42 -24.06 -1.23 5.47
CA ASN A 42 -23.51 0.06 5.05
C ASN A 42 -24.36 1.24 5.56
N ARG A 43 -25.69 1.14 5.51
CA ARG A 43 -26.58 2.19 6.03
C ARG A 43 -26.43 2.41 7.54
N ILE A 44 -26.22 1.33 8.30
CA ILE A 44 -25.99 1.42 9.75
C ILE A 44 -24.62 2.05 10.03
N THR A 45 -23.56 1.65 9.32
CA THR A 45 -22.23 2.26 9.51
C THR A 45 -22.21 3.72 9.12
N ASP A 46 -22.95 4.11 8.08
CA ASP A 46 -23.07 5.50 7.63
C ASP A 46 -23.85 6.33 8.66
N TYR A 47 -24.96 5.81 9.18
CA TYR A 47 -25.72 6.46 10.25
C TYR A 47 -24.83 6.70 11.49
N LEU A 48 -24.09 5.68 11.93
CA LEU A 48 -23.18 5.79 13.06
C LEU A 48 -22.05 6.78 12.80
N ALA A 49 -21.51 6.84 11.58
CA ALA A 49 -20.50 7.82 11.20
C ALA A 49 -21.03 9.26 11.30
N HIS A 50 -22.25 9.52 10.79
CA HIS A 50 -22.90 10.83 10.89
C HIS A 50 -23.22 11.21 12.34
N HIS A 51 -23.68 10.25 13.13
CA HIS A 51 -23.95 10.46 14.57
C HIS A 51 -22.66 10.81 15.33
N ILE A 52 -21.57 10.07 15.10
CA ILE A 52 -20.26 10.34 15.71
C ILE A 52 -19.73 11.72 15.32
N ALA A 53 -19.89 12.14 14.06
CA ALA A 53 -19.48 13.47 13.62
C ALA A 53 -20.22 14.60 14.36
N ARG A 54 -21.48 14.36 14.77
CA ARG A 54 -22.30 15.32 15.53
C ARG A 54 -22.10 15.22 17.05
N MET A 55 -21.87 14.00 17.55
CA MET A 55 -21.74 13.70 18.98
C MET A 55 -20.51 12.81 19.22
N PRO A 56 -19.29 13.40 19.13
CA PRO A 56 -18.05 12.63 19.20
C PRO A 56 -17.84 11.94 20.54
N GLY A 57 -18.41 12.45 21.64
CA GLY A 57 -18.30 11.84 22.98
C GLY A 57 -19.11 10.56 23.20
N ASP A 58 -19.95 10.14 22.25
CA ASP A 58 -20.77 8.94 22.39
C ASP A 58 -19.94 7.66 22.15
N LEU A 59 -19.25 7.21 23.20
CA LEU A 59 -18.40 6.01 23.16
C LEU A 59 -19.17 4.74 22.73
N ARG A 60 -20.48 4.68 22.99
CA ARG A 60 -21.29 3.52 22.59
C ARG A 60 -21.38 3.43 21.08
N SER A 61 -21.63 4.55 20.39
CA SER A 61 -21.68 4.58 18.93
C SER A 61 -20.34 4.22 18.29
N HIS A 62 -19.21 4.64 18.87
CA HIS A 62 -17.88 4.22 18.41
C HIS A 62 -17.68 2.71 18.49
N VAL A 63 -17.97 2.11 19.65
CA VAL A 63 -17.83 0.66 19.84
C VAL A 63 -18.79 -0.13 18.95
N GLN A 64 -20.03 0.35 18.77
CA GLN A 64 -20.99 -0.26 17.85
C GLN A 64 -20.49 -0.24 16.41
N ARG A 65 -19.93 0.89 15.96
CA ARG A 65 -19.37 1.04 14.61
C ARG A 65 -18.18 0.10 14.39
N ILE A 66 -17.29 -0.02 15.38
CA ILE A 66 -16.18 -0.97 15.37
C ILE A 66 -16.68 -2.41 15.25
N ASN A 67 -17.64 -2.81 16.08
CA ASN A 67 -18.20 -4.16 16.05
C ASN A 67 -18.87 -4.48 14.70
N MET A 68 -19.51 -3.50 14.08
CA MET A 68 -20.10 -3.68 12.75
C MET A 68 -19.03 -3.96 11.70
N HIS A 69 -17.95 -3.17 11.66
CA HIS A 69 -16.84 -3.41 10.73
C HIS A 69 -16.10 -4.74 10.99
N LEU A 70 -16.01 -5.17 12.26
CA LEU A 70 -15.51 -6.52 12.60
C LEU A 70 -16.44 -7.61 12.04
N ALA A 71 -17.75 -7.46 12.17
CA ALA A 71 -18.73 -8.44 11.70
C ALA A 71 -18.71 -8.60 10.17
N ILE A 72 -18.54 -7.50 9.43
CA ILE A 72 -18.48 -7.52 7.95
C ILE A 72 -17.05 -7.65 7.39
N GLN A 73 -16.04 -7.81 8.25
CA GLN A 73 -14.62 -7.95 7.88
C GLN A 73 -14.07 -6.79 7.03
N ASP A 74 -14.55 -5.58 7.27
CA ASP A 74 -14.10 -4.38 6.56
C ASP A 74 -12.91 -3.74 7.29
N ALA A 75 -11.70 -4.07 6.84
CA ALA A 75 -10.47 -3.54 7.41
C ALA A 75 -10.34 -2.00 7.30
N GLY A 76 -10.87 -1.41 6.22
CA GLY A 76 -10.77 0.03 5.97
C GLY A 76 -11.68 0.82 6.92
N GLY A 77 -12.95 0.43 7.01
CA GLY A 77 -13.90 1.01 7.95
C GLY A 77 -13.52 0.76 9.41
N LEU A 78 -13.03 -0.44 9.73
CA LEU A 78 -12.55 -0.78 11.08
C LEU A 78 -11.43 0.17 11.52
N TYR A 79 -10.43 0.40 10.67
CA TYR A 79 -9.34 1.30 10.98
C TYR A 79 -9.81 2.75 11.21
N GLY A 80 -10.72 3.25 10.38
CA GLY A 80 -11.31 4.59 10.60
C GLY A 80 -12.09 4.71 11.91
N ALA A 81 -12.90 3.70 12.24
CA ALA A 81 -13.68 3.69 13.48
C ALA A 81 -12.78 3.58 14.73
N LEU A 82 -11.67 2.84 14.65
CA LEU A 82 -10.67 2.78 15.73
C LEU A 82 -9.97 4.12 15.93
N LEU A 83 -9.60 4.78 14.83
CA LEU A 83 -8.97 6.10 14.88
C LEU A 83 -9.90 7.11 15.55
N ASP A 84 -11.18 7.12 15.18
CA ASP A 84 -12.20 8.00 15.80
C ASP A 84 -12.34 7.73 17.31
N LEU A 85 -12.39 6.47 17.73
CA LEU A 85 -12.45 6.11 19.15
C LEU A 85 -11.20 6.57 19.91
N PHE A 86 -10.01 6.36 19.34
CA PHE A 86 -8.76 6.72 19.99
C PHE A 86 -8.61 8.24 20.12
N ILE A 87 -9.07 9.01 19.14
CA ILE A 87 -9.11 10.47 19.19
C ILE A 87 -10.00 10.97 20.33
N VAL A 88 -11.18 10.36 20.49
CA VAL A 88 -12.14 10.76 21.55
C VAL A 88 -11.64 10.38 22.93
N LEU A 89 -10.97 9.24 23.07
CA LEU A 89 -10.38 8.82 24.33
C LEU A 89 -9.11 9.61 24.68
N ASN A 90 -8.42 10.16 23.67
CA ASN A 90 -7.14 10.85 23.81
C ASN A 90 -6.15 10.02 24.65
N ASP A 91 -5.58 10.60 25.71
CA ASP A 91 -4.69 9.96 26.68
C ASP A 91 -5.42 9.02 27.66
N GLY A 92 -6.75 9.11 27.74
CA GLY A 92 -7.60 8.28 28.58
C GLY A 92 -7.87 6.87 28.03
N GLY A 93 -8.55 6.05 28.84
CA GLY A 93 -9.18 4.80 28.36
C GLY A 93 -8.24 3.70 27.87
N LEU A 94 -6.98 3.65 28.34
CA LEU A 94 -5.97 2.67 27.91
C LEU A 94 -6.48 1.22 27.90
N ALA A 95 -7.17 0.79 28.96
CA ALA A 95 -7.71 -0.57 29.04
C ALA A 95 -8.73 -0.86 27.92
N LEU A 96 -9.57 0.12 27.57
CA LEU A 96 -10.53 0.01 26.48
C LEU A 96 -9.82 -0.01 25.13
N ARG A 97 -8.86 0.89 24.91
CA ARG A 97 -8.06 0.98 23.69
C ARG A 97 -7.34 -0.35 23.41
N LYS A 98 -6.70 -0.93 24.44
CA LYS A 98 -6.00 -2.21 24.34
C LYS A 98 -6.96 -3.35 23.97
N ARG A 99 -8.05 -3.49 24.73
CA ARG A 99 -9.05 -4.54 24.49
C ARG A 99 -9.63 -4.48 23.08
N ILE A 100 -9.97 -3.29 22.61
CA ILE A 100 -10.57 -3.09 21.29
C ILE A 100 -9.54 -3.33 20.18
N LEU A 101 -8.30 -2.85 20.34
CA LEU A 101 -7.23 -3.12 19.37
C LEU A 101 -6.89 -4.61 19.27
N ASP A 102 -6.86 -5.32 20.40
CA ASP A 102 -6.66 -6.77 20.45
C ASP A 102 -7.77 -7.51 19.68
N SER A 103 -9.03 -7.08 19.84
CA SER A 103 -10.16 -7.66 19.10
C SER A 103 -10.11 -7.39 17.59
N ALA A 104 -9.44 -6.30 17.18
CA ALA A 104 -9.31 -5.88 15.78
C ALA A 104 -8.15 -6.54 15.03
N ARG A 105 -7.23 -7.21 15.76
CA ARG A 105 -6.02 -7.84 15.19
C ARG A 105 -6.29 -8.82 14.02
N PRO A 106 -7.36 -9.64 14.01
CA PRO A 106 -7.59 -10.57 12.90
C PRO A 106 -7.97 -9.89 11.58
N VAL A 107 -8.52 -8.67 11.63
CA VAL A 107 -9.09 -7.98 10.46
C VAL A 107 -8.17 -6.85 9.98
N LEU A 108 -7.46 -6.19 10.89
CA LEU A 108 -6.56 -5.10 10.54
C LEU A 108 -5.33 -5.57 9.76
N LYS A 109 -4.95 -4.77 8.76
CA LYS A 109 -3.66 -4.94 8.07
C LYS A 109 -2.50 -4.63 9.04
N LEU A 110 -1.41 -5.37 8.89
CA LEU A 110 -0.24 -5.26 9.78
C LEU A 110 0.28 -3.82 9.96
N PRO A 111 0.44 -2.98 8.91
CA PRO A 111 0.92 -1.61 9.07
C PRO A 111 -0.04 -0.73 9.89
N MET A 112 -1.36 -0.94 9.75
CA MET A 112 -2.38 -0.20 10.49
C MET A 112 -2.41 -0.61 11.96
N TYR A 113 -2.32 -1.91 12.24
CA TYR A 113 -2.23 -2.42 13.61
C TYR A 113 -0.98 -1.89 14.31
N GLN A 114 0.19 -1.91 13.65
CA GLN A 114 1.43 -1.37 14.20
C GLN A 114 1.32 0.13 14.51
N ALA A 115 0.72 0.92 13.61
CA ALA A 115 0.51 2.35 13.84
C ALA A 115 -0.38 2.60 15.07
N MET A 116 -1.49 1.86 15.22
CA MET A 116 -2.37 1.95 16.40
C MET A 116 -1.67 1.50 17.68
N ASN A 117 -0.86 0.44 17.62
CA ASN A 117 -0.15 -0.08 18.77
C ASN A 117 0.94 0.89 19.27
N ALA A 118 1.62 1.60 18.36
CA ALA A 118 2.64 2.59 18.71
C ALA A 118 2.10 3.79 19.51
N VAL A 119 0.80 4.06 19.42
CA VAL A 119 0.12 5.19 20.10
C VAL A 119 -0.80 4.73 21.22
N LEU A 120 -0.79 3.42 21.53
CA LEU A 120 -1.72 2.78 22.45
C LEU A 120 -1.66 3.35 23.87
N GLU A 121 -0.47 3.67 24.37
CA GLU A 121 -0.31 4.21 25.72
C GLU A 121 -0.61 5.71 25.75
N ARG A 122 0.06 6.48 24.88
CA ARG A 122 0.03 7.95 24.92
C ARG A 122 -1.31 8.57 24.52
N GLY A 123 -2.10 7.91 23.66
CA GLY A 123 -3.26 8.56 23.05
C GLY A 123 -3.03 8.98 21.61
N ILE A 124 -4.10 9.49 21.01
CA ILE A 124 -4.07 10.12 19.70
C ILE A 124 -4.86 11.43 19.80
N ASP A 125 -4.27 12.52 19.32
CA ASP A 125 -5.00 13.75 19.03
C ASP A 125 -5.50 13.76 17.57
N ALA A 126 -6.57 14.50 17.30
CA ALA A 126 -7.12 14.64 15.95
C ALA A 126 -6.12 15.14 14.89
N THR A 127 -5.05 15.82 15.31
CA THR A 127 -3.98 16.37 14.46
C THR A 127 -2.77 15.45 14.30
N ASP A 128 -2.73 14.30 15.01
CA ASP A 128 -1.61 13.38 14.94
C ASP A 128 -1.44 12.75 13.55
N ARG A 129 -0.17 12.48 13.21
CA ARG A 129 0.20 11.86 11.94
C ARG A 129 -0.06 10.35 12.00
N MET A 130 -1.20 9.95 11.47
CA MET A 130 -1.61 8.55 11.35
C MET A 130 -1.74 8.15 9.88
N PRO A 131 -1.58 6.86 9.53
CA PRO A 131 -1.92 6.36 8.20
C PRO A 131 -3.33 6.80 7.79
N LEU A 132 -3.48 7.20 6.54
CA LEU A 132 -4.74 7.74 6.03
C LEU A 132 -5.89 6.74 6.17
N SER A 133 -7.02 7.23 6.65
CA SER A 133 -8.30 6.54 6.55
C SER A 133 -9.30 7.43 5.82
N ARG A 134 -9.98 6.88 4.81
CA ARG A 134 -11.09 7.57 4.14
C ARG A 134 -12.40 7.51 4.95
N THR A 135 -12.41 6.75 6.04
CA THR A 135 -13.61 6.44 6.83
C THR A 135 -13.55 7.01 8.24
N SER A 136 -12.44 7.61 8.68
CA SER A 136 -12.38 8.33 9.96
C SER A 136 -13.11 9.68 9.84
N MET A 137 -13.94 9.99 10.83
CA MET A 137 -14.71 11.23 10.90
C MET A 137 -14.03 12.32 11.74
N LEU A 138 -13.13 11.94 12.65
CA LEU A 138 -12.55 12.85 13.63
C LEU A 138 -11.07 13.17 13.38
N SER A 139 -10.39 12.43 12.50
CA SER A 139 -9.03 12.78 12.09
C SER A 139 -9.05 14.01 11.20
N LYS A 140 -8.25 15.03 11.55
CA LYS A 140 -8.10 16.26 10.76
C LYS A 140 -7.10 16.12 9.61
N GLY A 141 -6.66 14.90 9.31
CA GLY A 141 -6.01 14.55 8.05
C GLY A 141 -4.78 15.39 7.72
N LEU A 142 -3.94 15.72 8.70
CA LEU A 142 -2.73 16.51 8.44
C LEU A 142 -1.67 15.66 7.70
N GLN A 143 -1.81 15.57 6.38
CA GLN A 143 -0.72 15.25 5.47
C GLN A 143 0.05 16.53 5.15
N ALA A 144 1.11 16.78 5.90
CA ALA A 144 2.31 17.36 5.29
C ALA A 144 3.24 16.19 4.96
N SER A 145 2.86 15.42 3.94
CA SER A 145 3.78 14.47 3.30
C SER A 145 4.83 15.27 2.52
N ASN A 146 5.80 15.88 3.20
CA ASN A 146 6.98 16.45 2.51
C ASN A 146 7.92 15.36 1.98
N ARG A 147 7.53 14.08 2.05
CA ARG A 147 8.28 12.96 1.51
C ARG A 147 7.56 12.42 0.29
N LEU A 148 7.67 13.17 -0.81
CA LEU A 148 7.26 12.74 -2.16
C LEU A 148 8.11 11.57 -2.68
N VAL A 149 9.26 11.31 -2.05
CA VAL A 149 10.19 10.25 -2.43
C VAL A 149 10.40 9.31 -1.24
N SER A 150 9.81 8.12 -1.31
CA SER A 150 10.31 7.00 -0.53
C SER A 150 11.46 6.41 -1.34
N ARG A 151 12.71 6.70 -0.94
CA ARG A 151 13.84 5.89 -1.38
C ARG A 151 13.54 4.48 -0.89
N THR A 152 13.04 3.65 -1.78
CA THR A 152 13.11 2.21 -1.62
C THR A 152 14.60 1.93 -1.66
N ASP A 153 15.14 1.27 -0.64
CA ASP A 153 16.46 0.65 -0.75
C ASP A 153 16.28 -0.49 -1.73
N ASN A 154 16.28 -0.10 -2.98
CA ASN A 154 15.94 -0.87 -4.14
C ASN A 154 17.24 -0.97 -4.90
N ALA A 155 18.23 -1.62 -4.29
CA ALA A 155 19.43 -2.00 -5.03
C ALA A 155 19.00 -2.72 -6.33
N ALA A 156 17.93 -3.51 -6.30
CA ALA A 156 17.32 -4.12 -7.47
C ALA A 156 16.68 -3.13 -8.48
N THR A 157 16.03 -2.03 -8.04
CA THR A 157 15.44 -1.05 -8.97
C THR A 157 16.47 -0.07 -9.49
N THR A 158 17.35 0.49 -8.66
CA THR A 158 18.47 1.32 -9.15
C THR A 158 19.36 0.55 -10.12
N THR A 159 19.59 -0.74 -9.87
CA THR A 159 20.35 -1.60 -10.78
C THR A 159 19.56 -1.92 -12.06
N ARG A 160 18.23 -2.10 -11.99
CA ARG A 160 17.37 -2.21 -13.19
C ARG A 160 17.36 -0.91 -13.99
N ASP A 161 17.34 0.23 -13.31
CA ASP A 161 17.40 1.57 -13.90
C ASP A 161 18.73 1.75 -14.65
N LEU A 162 19.87 1.38 -14.06
CA LEU A 162 21.18 1.47 -14.73
C LEU A 162 21.29 0.58 -15.97
N LEU A 163 20.85 -0.68 -15.91
CA LEU A 163 20.88 -1.56 -17.10
C LEU A 163 19.96 -1.02 -18.20
N GLN A 164 18.80 -0.48 -17.82
CA GLN A 164 17.87 0.10 -18.78
C GLN A 164 18.44 1.37 -19.42
N GLU A 165 19.02 2.27 -18.62
CA GLU A 165 19.66 3.51 -19.08
C GLU A 165 20.84 3.22 -20.02
N ALA A 166 21.68 2.23 -19.70
CA ALA A 166 22.75 1.79 -20.59
C ALA A 166 22.22 1.32 -21.95
N ARG A 167 21.12 0.54 -21.96
CA ARG A 167 20.50 0.05 -23.20
C ARG A 167 19.89 1.17 -24.03
N GLU A 168 19.26 2.14 -23.38
CA GLU A 168 18.76 3.35 -24.03
C GLU A 168 19.92 4.10 -24.70
N HIS A 169 21.06 4.26 -24.01
CA HIS A 169 22.26 4.87 -24.60
C HIS A 169 22.81 4.07 -25.80
N ILE A 170 22.79 2.74 -25.75
CA ILE A 170 23.16 1.90 -26.91
C ILE A 170 22.22 2.15 -28.09
N GLU A 171 20.91 2.19 -27.84
CA GLU A 171 19.88 2.46 -28.86
C GLU A 171 20.06 3.83 -29.51
N TYR A 172 20.48 4.83 -28.73
CA TYR A 172 20.82 6.17 -29.23
C TYR A 172 22.25 6.27 -29.82
N GLY A 173 22.99 5.16 -29.92
CA GLY A 173 24.34 5.10 -30.48
C GLY A 173 25.43 5.71 -29.59
N GLN A 174 25.13 6.01 -28.34
CA GLN A 174 26.03 6.59 -27.34
C GLN A 174 26.83 5.49 -26.63
N ILE A 175 27.61 4.73 -27.40
CA ILE A 175 28.29 3.51 -26.92
C ILE A 175 29.27 3.79 -25.79
N GLU A 176 30.00 4.91 -25.83
CA GLU A 176 30.96 5.27 -24.78
C GLU A 176 30.27 5.56 -23.45
N LEU A 177 29.13 6.25 -23.48
CA LEU A 177 28.36 6.56 -22.28
C LEU A 177 27.70 5.31 -21.69
N ALA A 178 27.13 4.45 -22.56
CA ALA A 178 26.61 3.16 -22.15
C ALA A 178 27.67 2.29 -21.48
N ARG A 179 28.89 2.26 -22.05
CA ARG A 179 30.02 1.51 -21.51
C ARG A 179 30.43 2.02 -20.13
N ASP A 180 30.60 3.32 -19.97
CA ASP A 180 30.98 3.92 -18.67
C ASP A 180 29.95 3.60 -17.58
N LEU A 181 28.67 3.66 -17.94
CA LEU A 181 27.56 3.37 -17.03
C LEU A 181 27.51 1.88 -16.64
N LEU A 182 27.78 0.98 -17.59
CA LEU A 182 27.88 -0.47 -17.32
C LEU A 182 29.14 -0.82 -16.52
N GLU A 183 30.30 -0.21 -16.79
CA GLU A 183 31.52 -0.39 -16.00
C GLU A 183 31.28 -0.01 -14.53
N GLN A 184 30.62 1.13 -14.29
CA GLN A 184 30.24 1.53 -12.95
C GLN A 184 29.27 0.52 -12.31
N GLY A 185 28.24 0.10 -13.05
CA GLY A 185 27.25 -0.85 -12.57
C GLY A 185 27.84 -2.21 -12.17
N VAL A 186 28.77 -2.74 -12.97
CA VAL A 186 29.48 -4.01 -12.67
C VAL A 186 30.38 -3.87 -11.44
N LEU A 187 31.01 -2.72 -11.23
CA LEU A 187 31.84 -2.48 -10.03
C LEU A 187 31.01 -2.33 -8.76
N GLU A 188 29.79 -1.85 -8.86
CA GLU A 188 28.86 -1.71 -7.73
C GLU A 188 28.16 -3.03 -7.42
N ASN A 189 27.72 -3.78 -8.44
CA ASN A 189 26.96 -5.02 -8.30
C ASN A 189 27.56 -6.14 -9.18
N PRO A 190 28.68 -6.75 -8.76
CA PRO A 190 29.40 -7.73 -9.58
C PRO A 190 28.67 -9.06 -9.75
N GLU A 191 27.71 -9.39 -8.90
CA GLU A 191 26.91 -10.63 -8.97
C GLU A 191 25.92 -10.65 -10.16
N ARG A 192 25.70 -9.50 -10.80
CA ARG A 192 24.69 -9.37 -11.84
C ARG A 192 25.25 -9.72 -13.22
N VAL A 193 24.86 -10.90 -13.68
CA VAL A 193 25.32 -11.46 -14.95
C VAL A 193 24.88 -10.61 -16.15
N GLU A 194 23.70 -9.98 -16.13
CA GLU A 194 23.23 -9.21 -17.29
C GLU A 194 24.06 -7.94 -17.56
N LEU A 195 24.52 -7.25 -16.49
CA LEU A 195 25.41 -6.09 -16.66
C LEU A 195 26.76 -6.49 -17.24
N GLN A 196 27.28 -7.65 -16.80
CA GLN A 196 28.53 -8.19 -17.33
C GLN A 196 28.38 -8.59 -18.79
N GLN A 197 27.25 -9.21 -19.17
CA GLN A 197 26.98 -9.64 -20.54
C GLN A 197 26.93 -8.46 -21.51
N ASP A 198 26.11 -7.44 -21.22
CA ASP A 198 25.98 -6.26 -22.08
C ASP A 198 27.34 -5.51 -22.19
N LEU A 199 28.12 -5.44 -21.11
CA LEU A 199 29.46 -4.83 -21.14
C LEU A 199 30.45 -5.64 -21.98
N LEU A 200 30.45 -6.96 -21.85
CA LEU A 200 31.29 -7.86 -22.66
C LEU A 200 30.92 -7.78 -24.14
N GLU A 201 29.64 -7.64 -24.47
CA GLU A 201 29.18 -7.42 -25.85
C GLU A 201 29.70 -6.10 -26.43
N ILE A 202 29.71 -5.03 -25.63
CA ILE A 202 30.32 -3.76 -26.03
C ILE A 202 31.83 -3.92 -26.25
N TYR A 203 32.56 -4.59 -25.35
CA TYR A 203 34.01 -4.81 -25.55
C TYR A 203 34.30 -5.68 -26.78
N ALA A 204 33.49 -6.72 -27.02
CA ALA A 204 33.62 -7.58 -28.20
C ALA A 204 33.37 -6.81 -29.51
N SER A 205 32.35 -5.95 -29.53
CA SER A 205 32.00 -5.16 -30.73
C SER A 205 32.96 -3.99 -30.98
N THR A 206 33.49 -3.38 -29.92
CA THR A 206 34.39 -2.21 -30.02
C THR A 206 35.87 -2.59 -30.14
N ARG A 207 36.22 -3.84 -29.78
CA ARG A 207 37.59 -4.37 -29.77
C ARG A 207 38.59 -3.52 -28.98
N ASP A 208 38.10 -2.80 -27.97
CA ASP A 208 38.91 -1.91 -27.14
C ASP A 208 39.64 -2.69 -26.04
N ARG A 209 40.80 -3.24 -26.41
CA ARG A 209 41.65 -4.06 -25.53
C ARG A 209 42.23 -3.27 -24.36
N GLU A 210 42.62 -2.02 -24.59
CA GLU A 210 43.23 -1.20 -23.54
C GLU A 210 42.25 -1.00 -22.39
N ARG A 211 41.01 -0.60 -22.72
CA ARG A 211 39.97 -0.35 -21.74
C ARG A 211 39.47 -1.62 -21.06
N PHE A 212 39.38 -2.73 -21.80
CA PHE A 212 39.13 -4.06 -21.22
C PHE A 212 40.19 -4.43 -20.16
N SER A 213 41.48 -4.23 -20.46
CA SER A 213 42.57 -4.55 -19.53
C SER A 213 42.54 -3.69 -18.26
N VAL A 214 42.14 -2.42 -18.37
CA VAL A 214 41.96 -1.52 -17.22
C VAL A 214 40.80 -2.00 -16.36
N MET A 215 39.66 -2.33 -16.98
CA MET A 215 38.49 -2.84 -16.27
C MET A 215 38.78 -4.17 -15.57
N ARG A 216 39.55 -5.06 -16.23
CA ARG A 216 40.00 -6.33 -15.65
C ARG A 216 40.77 -6.13 -14.34
N ARG A 217 41.76 -5.23 -14.35
CA ARG A 217 42.52 -4.87 -13.14
C ARG A 217 41.61 -4.29 -12.03
N ARG A 218 40.58 -3.51 -12.39
CA ARG A 218 39.63 -2.95 -11.42
C ARG A 218 38.78 -4.04 -10.75
N LEU A 219 38.41 -5.08 -11.49
CA LEU A 219 37.65 -6.22 -10.96
C LEU A 219 38.52 -7.10 -10.07
N ASP A 220 39.76 -7.38 -10.48
CA ASP A 220 40.72 -8.13 -9.67
C ASP A 220 41.03 -7.43 -8.35
N ALA A 221 41.20 -6.09 -8.39
CA ALA A 221 41.41 -5.28 -7.19
C ALA A 221 40.23 -5.33 -6.20
N LYS A 222 39.01 -5.57 -6.69
CA LYS A 222 37.80 -5.78 -5.86
C LYS A 222 37.57 -7.25 -5.49
N ASN A 223 38.48 -8.16 -5.87
CA ASN A 223 38.36 -9.61 -5.68
C ASN A 223 37.05 -10.18 -6.27
N VAL A 224 36.58 -9.60 -7.37
CA VAL A 224 35.40 -10.07 -8.10
C VAL A 224 35.85 -11.23 -8.99
N ALA A 225 35.31 -12.42 -8.75
CA ALA A 225 35.61 -13.58 -9.56
C ALA A 225 35.16 -13.34 -11.01
N ALA A 226 36.13 -13.27 -11.90
CA ALA A 226 35.92 -13.27 -13.33
C ALA A 226 35.27 -14.57 -13.78
N GLY A 227 34.04 -14.50 -14.29
CA GLY A 227 33.39 -15.65 -14.93
C GLY A 227 34.11 -16.09 -16.21
N GLU A 228 33.79 -17.29 -16.69
CA GLU A 228 34.35 -17.88 -17.92
C GLU A 228 34.22 -16.97 -19.15
N ALA A 229 33.14 -16.19 -19.23
CA ALA A 229 32.88 -15.26 -20.34
C ALA A 229 33.94 -14.16 -20.47
N TRP A 230 34.52 -13.70 -19.36
CA TRP A 230 35.57 -12.69 -19.40
C TRP A 230 36.90 -13.26 -19.90
N SER A 231 37.25 -14.47 -19.47
CA SER A 231 38.48 -15.14 -19.90
C SER A 231 38.39 -15.55 -21.37
N ALA A 232 37.20 -15.95 -21.85
CA ALA A 232 36.98 -16.23 -23.27
C ALA A 232 37.19 -14.98 -24.14
N LEU A 233 36.70 -13.81 -23.69
CA LEU A 233 36.90 -12.57 -24.42
C LEU A 233 38.37 -12.12 -24.41
N GLU A 234 39.08 -12.34 -23.30
CA GLU A 234 40.52 -12.09 -23.19
C GLU A 234 41.30 -12.87 -24.25
N THR A 235 41.04 -14.17 -24.42
CA THR A 235 41.65 -14.98 -25.48
C THR A 235 41.34 -14.45 -26.87
N ILE A 236 40.08 -14.09 -27.15
CA ILE A 236 39.67 -13.57 -28.47
C ILE A 236 40.37 -12.25 -28.80
N LEU A 237 40.50 -11.35 -27.83
CA LEU A 237 41.20 -10.08 -28.00
C LEU A 237 42.74 -10.22 -28.03
N GLU A 238 43.26 -11.38 -27.62
CA GLU A 238 44.67 -11.74 -27.75
C GLU A 238 45.02 -12.39 -29.08
N GLU A 239 44.09 -13.14 -29.69
CA GLU A 239 44.30 -13.84 -30.97
C GLU A 239 44.19 -12.93 -32.22
N ASP A 240 43.47 -11.81 -32.13
CA ASP A 240 43.24 -10.87 -33.24
C ASP A 240 44.34 -9.78 -33.40
N GLY A 241 45.50 -9.92 -32.73
CA GLY A 241 46.65 -8.99 -32.77
C GLY A 241 47.94 -9.63 -33.27
#